data_AF-A0A7Z0RT74-F1
#
_entry.id   AF-A0A7Z0RT74-F1
#
_cell.length_a   1.000
_cell.length_b   1.000
_cell.length_c   1.000
_cell.angle_alpha   90.00
_cell.angle_beta   90.00
_cell.angle_gamma   90.00
#
_symmetry.space_group_name_H-M   'P 1'
#
loop_
_entity.id
_entity.type
_entity.pdbx_description
1 polymer ?
#
loop_
_entity_poly.entity_id
_entity_poly.type
_entity_poly.pdbx_seq_one_letter_code
_entity_poly.pdbx_strand_id
1 'polypeptide(L)' 'PECNKQILVSEENEEKYLGACSYDCAKHERNRYVAKHDISNEEWNRRLENFKDVPEHAHA' A
#
# COMPACT_ATOMS: atom_id res chain seq x y z
N PRO A 1 7.65 -1.60 7.22
CA PRO A 1 8.61 -2.39 6.42
C PRO A 1 10.02 -1.79 6.52
N GLU A 2 11.06 -2.62 6.45
CA GLU A 2 12.46 -2.14 6.45
C GLU A 2 12.77 -1.23 5.25
N CYS A 3 12.09 -1.44 4.12
CA CYS A 3 12.24 -0.66 2.87
C CYS A 3 12.31 0.86 3.08
N ASN A 4 11.45 1.43 3.94
CA ASN A 4 11.42 2.85 4.33
C ASN A 4 11.53 3.92 3.21
N LYS A 5 11.24 3.58 1.94
CA LYS A 5 11.27 4.58 0.85
C LYS A 5 10.33 5.75 1.17
N GLN A 6 10.80 6.96 0.91
CA GLN A 6 10.04 8.19 1.02
C GLN A 6 9.61 8.59 -0.40
N ILE A 7 8.31 8.75 -0.63
CA ILE A 7 7.74 9.01 -1.95
C ILE A 7 6.76 10.18 -1.81
N LEU A 8 6.87 11.16 -2.70
CA LEU A 8 5.87 12.22 -2.81
C LEU A 8 4.75 11.73 -3.72
N VAL A 9 3.52 11.68 -3.21
CA VAL A 9 2.33 11.25 -3.94
C VAL A 9 1.15 12.13 -3.56
N SER A 10 0.09 12.13 -4.37
CA SER A 10 -1.20 12.69 -3.96
C SER A 10 -1.79 11.89 -2.81
N GLU A 11 -2.62 12.54 -1.98
CA GLU A 11 -3.33 11.88 -0.88
C GLU A 11 -4.12 10.66 -1.37
N GLU A 12 -4.87 10.80 -2.48
CA GLU A 12 -5.60 9.69 -3.11
C GLU A 12 -4.71 8.46 -3.38
N ASN A 13 -3.49 8.68 -3.88
CA ASN A 13 -2.55 7.58 -4.15
C ASN A 13 -1.95 7.01 -2.87
N GLU A 14 -1.70 7.84 -1.85
CA GLU A 14 -1.27 7.36 -0.54
C GLU A 14 -2.31 6.41 0.07
N GLU A 15 -3.59 6.75 -0.03
CA GLU A 15 -4.68 5.90 0.46
C GLU A 15 -4.86 4.63 -0.39
N LYS A 16 -4.92 4.80 -1.72
CA LYS A 16 -5.09 3.71 -2.68
C LYS A 16 -3.98 2.68 -2.55
N TYR A 17 -2.74 3.15 -2.40
CA TYR A 17 -1.56 2.30 -2.30
C TYR A 17 -1.08 2.04 -0.88
N LEU A 18 -1.91 2.32 0.15
CA LEU A 18 -1.59 2.07 1.55
C LEU A 18 -0.21 2.59 1.95
N GLY A 19 0.17 3.77 1.45
CA GLY A 19 1.48 4.41 1.64
C GLY A 19 2.68 3.53 1.26
N ALA A 20 2.49 2.52 0.42
CA ALA A 20 3.49 1.53 0.08
C ALA A 20 4.11 1.78 -1.30
N CYS A 21 5.42 1.52 -1.43
CA CYS A 21 6.13 1.65 -2.69
C CYS A 21 5.95 0.46 -3.66
N SER A 22 5.40 -0.65 -3.17
CA SER A 22 5.16 -1.89 -3.90
C SER A 22 4.15 -2.76 -3.16
N TYR A 23 3.60 -3.77 -3.84
CA TYR A 23 2.68 -4.73 -3.22
C TYR A 23 3.29 -5.44 -2.00
N ASP A 24 4.56 -5.82 -2.07
CA ASP A 24 5.26 -6.44 -0.93
C ASP A 24 5.33 -5.53 0.29
N CYS A 25 5.50 -4.22 0.07
CA CYS A 25 5.44 -3.25 1.15
C CYS A 25 4.01 -3.03 1.65
N ALA A 26 3.01 -3.10 0.76
CA ALA A 26 1.60 -2.93 1.10
C ALA A 26 1.09 -4.06 2.00
N LYS A 27 1.47 -5.32 1.71
CA LYS A 27 1.10 -6.53 2.47
C LYS A 27 1.96 -6.81 3.70
N HIS A 28 3.01 -6.03 3.93
CA HIS A 28 3.91 -6.26 5.05
C HIS A 28 3.18 -6.02 6.37
N GLU A 29 3.31 -6.95 7.33
CA GLU A 29 2.76 -6.86 8.70
C GLU A 29 3.08 -5.55 9.46
N ARG A 30 4.12 -4.83 9.04
CA ARG A 30 4.58 -3.56 9.62
C ARG A 30 4.34 -2.41 8.65
N ASN A 31 3.27 -2.45 7.86
CA ASN A 31 2.87 -1.33 7.01
C ASN A 31 2.54 -0.13 7.91
N ARG A 32 3.26 0.98 7.72
CA ARG A 32 3.12 2.17 8.56
C ARG A 32 1.85 2.94 8.30
N TYR A 33 1.34 2.91 7.07
CA TYR A 33 0.09 3.55 6.73
C TYR A 33 -1.07 2.83 7.45
N VAL A 34 -1.10 1.50 7.39
CA VAL A 34 -2.08 0.67 8.11
C VAL A 34 -2.04 0.95 9.61
N ALA A 35 -0.85 0.99 10.22
CA ALA A 35 -0.69 1.27 11.64
C ALA A 35 -1.06 2.73 12.02
N LYS A 36 -0.79 3.70 11.15
CA LYS A 36 -1.09 5.12 11.39
C LYS A 36 -2.59 5.43 11.31
N HIS A 37 -3.30 4.71 10.45
CA HIS A 37 -4.73 4.91 10.19
C HIS A 37 -5.61 3.88 10.91
N ASP A 38 -5.04 3.08 11.81
CA ASP A 38 -5.74 2.02 12.57
C ASP A 38 -6.62 1.11 11.68
N ILE A 39 -6.11 0.77 10.49
CA ILE A 39 -6.86 -0.02 9.51
C ILE A 39 -6.97 -1.47 10.03
N SER A 40 -8.19 -1.99 10.07
CA SER A 40 -8.44 -3.37 10.49
C SER A 40 -7.84 -4.38 9.52
N ASN A 41 -7.49 -5.57 10.00
CA ASN A 41 -6.96 -6.64 9.14
C ASN A 41 -7.92 -7.02 8.01
N GLU A 42 -9.23 -6.97 8.25
CA GLU A 42 -10.25 -7.27 7.25
C GLU A 42 -10.26 -6.22 6.13
N GLU A 43 -10.29 -4.93 6.49
CA GLU A 43 -10.23 -3.83 5.52
C GLU A 43 -8.88 -3.79 4.80
N TRP A 44 -7.78 -4.08 5.51
CA TRP A 44 -6.46 -4.15 4.92
C TRP A 44 -6.38 -5.24 3.84
N ASN A 45 -6.86 -6.45 4.14
CA ASN A 45 -6.91 -7.55 3.17
C ASN A 45 -7.80 -7.21 1.97
N ARG A 46 -8.98 -6.60 2.21
CA ARG A 46 -9.86 -6.14 1.14
C ARG A 46 -9.18 -5.13 0.22
N ARG A 47 -8.43 -4.18 0.78
CA ARG A 47 -7.65 -3.22 -0.01
C ARG A 47 -6.54 -3.90 -0.79
N LEU A 48 -5.83 -4.87 -0.21
CA LEU A 48 -4.79 -5.64 -0.90
C LEU A 48 -5.33 -6.47 -2.08
N GLU A 49 -6.58 -6.94 -2.03
CA GLU A 49 -7.19 -7.61 -3.18
C GLU A 49 -7.32 -6.66 -4.37
N ASN A 50 -7.72 -5.41 -4.15
CA ASN A 50 -7.82 -4.39 -5.19
C ASN A 50 -6.46 -4.03 -5.81
N PHE A 51 -5.33 -4.32 -5.14
CA PHE A 51 -4.00 -4.13 -5.73
C PHE A 51 -3.67 -5.13 -6.83
N LYS A 52 -4.28 -6.33 -6.83
CA LYS A 52 -4.00 -7.36 -7.84
C LYS A 52 -4.41 -6.93 -9.24
N ASP A 53 -5.37 -6.02 -9.33
CA ASP A 53 -5.87 -5.45 -10.58
C ASP A 53 -5.04 -4.23 -11.06
N VAL A 54 -4.05 -3.79 -10.28
CA VAL A 54 -3.11 -2.74 -10.73
C VAL A 54 -2.06 -3.45 -11.58
N PRO A 55 -2.03 -3.22 -12.91
CA PRO A 55 -1.08 -3.90 -13.78
C PRO A 55 0.33 -3.65 -13.25
N GLU A 56 1.03 -4.74 -12.94
CA GLU A 56 2.46 -4.75 -12.66
C GLU A 56 3.15 -4.17 -13.90
N HIS A 57 3.37 -2.85 -13.89
CA HIS A 57 4.03 -2.10 -14.94
C HIS A 57 3.33 -2.10 -16.31
N ALA A 58 2.48 -1.09 -16.55
CA ALA A 58 2.53 -0.43 -17.86
C ALA A 58 3.86 0.36 -17.94
N HIS A 59 5.00 -0.33 -17.93
CA HIS A 59 6.24 0.17 -18.50
C HIS A 59 6.15 -0.14 -20.00
N ALA A 60 5.56 0.78 -20.75
CA ALA A 60 5.77 0.92 -22.18
C ALA A 60 6.51 2.23 -22.41
#